data_AF-A0A921I825-F1
#
_entry.id   AF-A0A921I825-F1
#
_cell.length_a   1.000
_cell.length_b   1.000
_cell.length_c   1.000
_cell.angle_alpha   90.00
_cell.angle_beta   90.00
_cell.angle_gamma   90.00
#
_symmetry.space_group_name_H-M   'P 1'
#
loop_
_entity.id
_entity.type
_entity.pdbx_description
1 polymer ?
#
loop_
_entity_poly.entity_id
_entity_poly.type
_entity_poly.pdbx_seq_one_letter_code
_entity_poly.pdbx_strand_id
1 'polypeptide(L)'
;MTLFAIVCCSLRLQAQDKQSINGYLVPMCIYNGDTIPCVQLRTVYIFRPLKFKNEKERQEYYRLIRNVKKVYPISREINQAIIETYEYLQTLPNEKARQKHIKRVEKGLKEQYTPRMKKLSFAQGKLLIKLIDRQSNSTSYELVKAFMGPFKAGFYQTFAALFGASLKKEYDPQGEDKLTERVVLMVENGQI
;
A
#
# COMPACT_ATOMS: atom_id res chain seq x y z
N MET A 1 59.22 1.14 45.06
CA MET A 1 57.77 1.26 45.27
C MET A 1 57.37 2.71 44.99
N THR A 2 57.27 3.10 43.71
CA THR A 2 56.90 4.45 43.28
C THR A 2 55.42 4.46 42.92
N LEU A 3 54.63 5.22 43.68
CA LEU A 3 53.18 5.37 43.53
C LEU A 3 52.89 6.30 42.35
N PHE A 4 52.24 5.80 41.30
CA PHE A 4 51.76 6.60 40.16
C PHE A 4 50.35 7.11 40.51
N ALA A 5 50.19 8.41 40.72
CA ALA A 5 48.90 9.04 40.96
C ALA A 5 48.16 9.23 39.62
N ILE A 6 47.07 8.49 39.42
CA ILE A 6 46.16 8.64 38.28
C ILE A 6 45.29 9.86 38.56
N VAL A 7 45.60 10.98 37.91
CA VAL A 7 44.75 12.18 37.88
C VAL A 7 43.58 11.89 36.94
N CYS A 8 42.44 11.50 37.50
CA CYS A 8 41.16 11.44 36.78
C CYS A 8 40.70 12.87 36.46
N CYS A 9 41.09 13.37 35.30
CA CYS A 9 40.56 14.60 34.73
C CYS A 9 39.08 14.38 34.40
N SER A 10 38.20 14.99 35.18
CA SER A 10 36.74 14.91 35.00
C SER A 10 36.34 15.77 33.79
N LEU A 11 36.49 15.19 32.60
CA LEU A 11 35.89 15.72 31.38
C LEU A 11 34.37 15.69 31.56
N ARG A 12 33.79 16.85 31.82
CA ARG A 12 32.34 17.04 31.68
C ARG A 12 32.00 16.81 30.21
N LEU A 13 31.46 15.63 29.92
CA LEU A 13 30.75 15.36 28.67
C LEU A 13 29.52 16.28 28.65
N GLN A 14 29.64 17.44 28.00
CA GLN A 14 28.47 18.21 27.61
C GLN A 14 27.79 17.44 26.48
N ALA A 15 26.61 16.89 26.77
CA ALA A 15 25.69 16.45 25.73
C ALA A 15 25.34 17.66 24.84
N GLN A 16 25.26 17.45 23.52
CA GLN A 16 24.84 18.50 22.60
C GLN A 16 23.41 18.92 22.95
N ASP A 17 23.21 20.21 23.27
CA ASP A 17 21.88 20.77 23.46
C ASP A 17 21.07 20.58 22.17
N LYS A 18 19.91 19.93 22.30
CA LYS A 18 18.98 19.68 21.20
C LYS A 18 18.37 21.03 20.80
N GLN A 19 18.98 21.72 19.85
CA GLN A 19 18.38 22.91 19.25
C GLN A 19 16.98 22.56 18.73
N SER A 20 15.94 23.19 19.26
CA SER A 20 14.62 23.14 18.66
C SER A 20 14.66 23.95 17.36
N ILE A 21 14.83 23.24 16.25
CA ILE A 21 14.77 23.87 14.93
C ILE A 21 13.33 24.33 14.72
N ASN A 22 13.10 25.65 14.74
CA ASN A 22 11.84 26.26 14.32
C ASN A 22 11.72 26.19 12.79
N GLY A 23 11.46 25.00 12.24
CA GLY A 23 11.38 24.77 10.81
C GLY A 23 11.00 23.34 10.43
N TYR A 24 10.77 23.10 9.14
CA TYR A 24 10.49 21.78 8.59
C TYR A 24 11.78 21.14 8.08
N LEU A 25 12.05 19.89 8.48
CA LEU A 25 13.11 19.10 7.87
C LEU A 25 12.68 18.66 6.47
N VAL A 26 13.49 19.00 5.48
CA VAL A 26 13.27 18.67 4.07
C VAL A 26 14.52 18.04 3.47
N PRO A 27 14.38 17.10 2.51
CA PRO A 27 15.53 16.61 1.76
C PRO A 27 16.26 17.77 1.09
N MET A 28 17.58 17.65 0.91
CA MET A 28 18.40 18.65 0.23
C MET A 28 18.97 18.09 -1.08
N CYS A 29 19.26 18.98 -2.03
CA CYS A 29 20.12 18.67 -3.17
C CYS A 29 21.18 19.76 -3.34
N ILE A 30 22.32 19.38 -3.91
CA ILE A 30 23.40 20.31 -4.22
C ILE A 30 23.14 20.88 -5.61
N TYR A 31 22.95 22.18 -5.71
CA TYR A 31 22.75 22.91 -6.95
C TYR A 31 23.80 24.00 -7.07
N ASN A 32 24.67 23.90 -8.08
CA ASN A 32 25.80 24.82 -8.30
C ASN A 32 26.71 25.02 -7.08
N GLY A 33 26.91 23.96 -6.28
CA GLY A 33 27.74 24.01 -5.07
C GLY A 33 27.04 24.55 -3.82
N ASP A 34 25.77 24.97 -3.93
CA ASP A 34 24.94 25.39 -2.81
C ASP A 34 23.92 24.30 -2.42
N THR A 35 23.50 24.27 -1.15
CA THR A 35 22.57 23.28 -0.62
C THR A 35 21.16 23.87 -0.59
N ILE A 36 20.29 23.39 -1.48
CA ILE A 36 18.90 23.86 -1.58
C ILE A 36 17.92 22.77 -1.12
N PRO A 37 16.78 23.16 -0.52
CA PRO A 37 15.66 22.24 -0.28
C PRO A 37 15.21 21.57 -1.58
N CYS A 38 15.16 20.24 -1.58
CA CYS A 38 14.64 19.43 -2.66
C CYS A 38 13.36 18.74 -2.20
N VAL A 39 12.22 19.22 -2.70
CA VAL A 39 10.91 18.64 -2.40
C VAL A 39 10.39 17.94 -3.63
N GLN A 40 10.23 16.62 -3.56
CA GLN A 40 9.54 15.86 -4.59
C GLN A 40 8.03 16.05 -4.42
N LEU A 41 7.43 16.80 -5.33
CA LEU A 41 5.98 16.96 -5.38
C LEU A 41 5.32 15.63 -5.79
N ARG A 42 4.11 15.41 -5.29
CA ARG A 42 3.29 14.26 -5.70
C ARG A 42 2.87 14.45 -7.15
N THR A 43 2.88 13.37 -7.93
CA THR A 43 2.35 13.37 -9.30
C THR A 43 0.86 13.70 -9.27
N VAL A 44 0.46 14.80 -9.93
CA VAL A 44 -0.94 15.19 -10.07
C VAL A 44 -1.47 14.72 -11.42
N TYR A 45 -2.54 13.93 -11.40
CA TYR A 45 -3.20 13.47 -12.61
C TYR A 45 -4.29 14.45 -13.03
N ILE A 46 -4.17 15.00 -14.25
CA ILE A 46 -5.18 15.88 -14.84
C ILE A 46 -5.90 15.12 -15.93
N PHE A 47 -7.19 14.87 -15.73
CA PHE A 47 -8.04 14.20 -16.70
C PHE A 47 -8.96 15.20 -17.40
N ARG A 48 -9.14 15.02 -18.71
CA ARG A 48 -10.16 15.76 -19.46
C ARG A 48 -11.56 15.42 -18.91
N PRO A 49 -12.49 16.41 -18.84
CA PRO A 49 -13.88 16.16 -18.46
C PRO A 49 -14.51 15.04 -19.29
N LEU A 50 -15.27 14.16 -18.65
CA LEU A 50 -15.99 13.09 -19.34
C LEU A 50 -17.22 13.66 -20.05
N LYS A 51 -17.41 13.24 -21.31
CA LYS A 51 -18.65 13.48 -22.06
C LYS A 51 -19.41 12.15 -22.11
N PHE A 52 -20.54 12.09 -21.41
CA PHE A 52 -21.41 10.92 -21.40
C PHE A 52 -22.33 10.95 -22.61
N LYS A 53 -22.55 9.80 -23.24
CA LYS A 53 -23.49 9.65 -24.36
C LYS A 53 -24.94 9.76 -23.88
N ASN A 54 -25.22 9.27 -22.67
CA ASN A 54 -26.56 9.25 -22.10
C ASN A 54 -26.54 9.24 -20.56
N GLU A 55 -27.74 9.37 -19.98
CA GLU A 55 -27.92 9.36 -18.52
C GLU A 55 -27.48 8.06 -17.86
N LYS A 56 -27.67 6.93 -18.55
CA LYS A 56 -27.31 5.60 -18.04
C LYS A 56 -25.80 5.48 -17.83
N GLU A 57 -25.00 5.92 -18.80
CA GLU A 57 -23.53 5.92 -18.70
C GLU A 57 -23.05 6.82 -17.56
N ARG A 58 -23.68 7.98 -17.39
CA ARG A 58 -23.42 8.88 -16.26
C ARG A 58 -23.69 8.20 -14.92
N GLN A 59 -24.83 7.50 -14.80
CA GLN A 59 -25.16 6.75 -13.58
C GLN A 59 -24.19 5.60 -13.32
N GLU A 60 -23.77 4.87 -14.35
CA GLU A 60 -22.77 3.80 -14.25
C GLU A 60 -21.43 4.35 -13.73
N TYR A 61 -21.00 5.51 -14.23
CA TYR A 61 -19.81 6.21 -13.74
C TYR A 61 -19.91 6.60 -12.27
N TYR A 62 -21.03 7.18 -11.82
CA TYR A 62 -21.21 7.51 -10.40
C TYR A 62 -21.31 6.27 -9.50
N ARG A 63 -21.86 5.17 -10.00
CA ARG A 63 -21.82 3.87 -9.31
C ARG A 63 -20.39 3.37 -9.16
N LEU A 64 -19.56 3.52 -10.21
CA LEU A 64 -18.13 3.19 -10.16
C LEU A 64 -17.41 4.03 -9.09
N ILE A 65 -17.59 5.36 -9.07
CA ILE A 65 -17.00 6.24 -8.05
C ILE A 65 -17.38 5.76 -6.65
N ARG A 66 -18.68 5.52 -6.40
CA ARG A 66 -19.16 5.04 -5.09
C ARG A 66 -18.52 3.70 -4.72
N ASN A 67 -18.42 2.78 -5.67
CA ASN A 67 -17.80 1.47 -5.45
C ASN A 67 -16.31 1.60 -5.14
N VAL A 68 -15.56 2.42 -5.90
CA VAL A 68 -14.14 2.70 -5.64
C VAL A 68 -13.97 3.30 -4.26
N LYS A 69 -14.70 4.36 -3.90
CA LYS A 69 -14.61 4.97 -2.56
C LYS A 69 -14.87 3.99 -1.41
N LYS A 70 -15.79 3.03 -1.61
CA LYS A 70 -16.11 2.01 -0.60
C LYS A 70 -15.03 0.92 -0.50
N VAL A 71 -14.48 0.50 -1.63
CA VAL A 71 -13.64 -0.69 -1.74
C VAL A 71 -12.14 -0.36 -1.64
N TYR A 72 -11.73 0.80 -2.14
CA TYR A 72 -10.34 1.22 -2.18
C TYR A 72 -9.64 1.30 -0.80
N PRO A 73 -10.30 1.78 0.28
CA PRO A 73 -9.70 1.70 1.61
C PRO A 73 -9.38 0.26 2.03
N ILE A 74 -10.27 -0.69 1.72
CA ILE A 74 -10.08 -2.11 2.05
C ILE A 74 -8.87 -2.67 1.32
N SER A 75 -8.70 -2.36 0.02
CA SER A 75 -7.54 -2.84 -0.73
C SER A 75 -6.24 -2.26 -0.17
N ARG A 76 -6.24 -0.97 0.20
CA ARG A 76 -5.10 -0.30 0.83
C ARG A 76 -4.68 -0.93 2.15
N GLU A 77 -5.62 -1.25 3.02
CA GLU A 77 -5.33 -1.93 4.29
C GLU A 77 -4.69 -3.32 4.04
N ILE A 78 -5.23 -4.09 3.10
CA ILE A 78 -4.69 -5.42 2.75
C ILE A 78 -3.27 -5.28 2.20
N ASN A 79 -3.02 -4.32 1.30
CA ASN A 79 -1.69 -4.09 0.76
C ASN A 79 -0.69 -3.61 1.81
N GLN A 80 -1.14 -2.79 2.77
CA GLN A 80 -0.32 -2.39 3.90
C GLN A 80 0.09 -3.60 4.76
N ALA A 81 -0.86 -4.47 5.10
CA ALA A 81 -0.57 -5.70 5.85
C ALA A 81 0.40 -6.62 5.09
N ILE A 82 0.33 -6.66 3.77
CA ILE A 82 1.28 -7.41 2.92
C ILE A 82 2.69 -6.83 3.01
N ILE A 83 2.84 -5.50 2.94
CA ILE A 83 4.14 -4.82 3.05
C ILE A 83 4.75 -5.05 4.44
N GLU A 84 3.97 -4.88 5.51
CA GLU A 84 4.42 -5.13 6.88
C GLU A 84 4.83 -6.59 7.10
N THR A 85 4.07 -7.52 6.52
CA THR A 85 4.43 -8.94 6.55
C THR A 85 5.77 -9.15 5.86
N TYR A 86 6.01 -8.53 4.72
CA TYR A 86 7.29 -8.62 4.01
C TYR A 86 8.46 -8.09 4.85
N GLU A 87 8.34 -6.91 5.45
CA GLU A 87 9.36 -6.34 6.32
C GLU A 87 9.68 -7.28 7.48
N TYR A 88 8.66 -7.87 8.08
CA TYR A 88 8.85 -8.85 9.15
C TYR A 88 9.51 -10.14 8.66
N LEU A 89 9.15 -10.65 7.47
CA LEU A 89 9.74 -11.87 6.91
C LEU A 89 11.25 -11.75 6.70
N GLN A 90 11.77 -10.56 6.43
CA GLN A 90 13.21 -10.31 6.31
C GLN A 90 13.96 -10.48 7.65
N THR A 91 13.28 -10.30 8.78
CA THR A 91 13.88 -10.47 10.12
C THR A 91 13.96 -11.93 10.55
N LEU A 92 13.29 -12.84 9.85
CA LEU A 92 13.19 -14.24 10.26
C LEU A 92 14.38 -15.08 9.75
N PRO A 93 14.98 -15.92 10.61
CA PRO A 93 16.24 -16.59 10.30
C PRO A 93 16.10 -17.75 9.31
N ASN A 94 14.92 -18.37 9.20
CA ASN A 94 14.75 -19.59 8.41
C ASN A 94 13.42 -19.64 7.63
N GLU A 95 13.41 -20.46 6.57
CA GLU A 95 12.26 -20.62 5.68
C GLU A 95 11.03 -21.19 6.39
N LYS A 96 11.24 -22.07 7.36
CA LYS A 96 10.16 -22.66 8.15
C LYS A 96 9.44 -21.61 9.00
N ALA A 97 10.16 -20.68 9.62
CA ALA A 97 9.57 -19.56 10.37
C ALA A 97 8.84 -18.60 9.44
N ARG A 98 9.43 -18.30 8.27
CA ARG A 98 8.77 -17.50 7.22
C ARG A 98 7.43 -18.11 6.82
N GLN A 99 7.42 -19.39 6.44
CA GLN A 99 6.19 -20.08 6.04
C GLN A 99 5.15 -20.17 7.17
N LYS A 100 5.59 -20.35 8.43
CA LYS A 100 4.69 -20.35 9.59
C LYS A 100 4.05 -18.98 9.80
N HIS A 101 4.83 -17.91 9.65
CA HIS A 101 4.33 -16.54 9.77
C HIS A 101 3.36 -16.20 8.63
N ILE A 102 3.72 -16.54 7.39
CA ILE A 102 2.87 -16.42 6.19
C ILE A 102 1.49 -17.03 6.43
N LYS A 103 1.44 -18.29 6.86
CA LYS A 103 0.17 -18.99 7.14
C LYS A 103 -0.65 -18.32 8.25
N ARG A 104 0.02 -17.76 9.27
CA ARG A 104 -0.66 -17.04 10.36
C ARG A 104 -1.30 -15.76 9.86
N VAL A 105 -0.56 -14.97 9.08
CA VAL A 105 -1.07 -13.71 8.49
C VAL A 105 -2.22 -14.02 7.53
N GLU A 106 -2.05 -15.00 6.64
CA GLU A 106 -3.11 -15.41 5.72
C GLU A 106 -4.41 -15.76 6.46
N LYS A 107 -4.31 -16.56 7.53
CA LYS A 107 -5.46 -16.91 8.37
C LYS A 107 -6.10 -15.67 9.00
N GLY A 108 -5.31 -14.77 9.60
CA GLY A 108 -5.81 -13.54 10.21
C GLY A 108 -6.50 -12.60 9.21
N LEU A 109 -5.88 -12.38 8.05
CA LEU A 109 -6.47 -11.61 6.96
C LEU A 109 -7.79 -12.23 6.48
N LYS A 110 -7.83 -13.55 6.32
CA LYS A 110 -9.07 -14.24 5.93
C LYS A 110 -10.17 -14.05 6.99
N GLU A 111 -9.87 -14.22 8.26
CA GLU A 111 -10.84 -14.05 9.35
C GLU A 111 -11.35 -12.61 9.45
N GLN A 112 -10.45 -11.62 9.36
CA GLN A 112 -10.78 -10.21 9.47
C GLN A 112 -11.59 -9.68 8.27
N TYR A 113 -11.19 -10.04 7.05
CA TYR A 113 -11.77 -9.48 5.84
C TYR A 113 -12.95 -10.28 5.30
N THR A 114 -13.09 -11.57 5.59
CA THR A 114 -14.24 -12.38 5.11
C THR A 114 -15.61 -11.76 5.48
N PRO A 115 -15.85 -11.32 6.72
CA PRO A 115 -17.12 -10.67 7.07
C PRO A 115 -17.36 -9.36 6.32
N ARG A 116 -16.30 -8.55 6.09
CA ARG A 116 -16.39 -7.31 5.32
C ARG A 116 -16.71 -7.59 3.86
N MET A 117 -16.11 -8.64 3.29
CA MET A 117 -16.31 -9.07 1.92
C MET A 117 -17.72 -9.60 1.68
N LYS A 118 -18.31 -10.32 2.65
CA LYS A 118 -19.72 -10.75 2.60
C LYS A 118 -20.72 -9.57 2.53
N LYS A 119 -20.33 -8.37 2.97
CA LYS A 119 -21.15 -7.14 2.90
C LYS A 119 -20.98 -6.38 1.58
N LEU A 120 -20.13 -6.86 0.67
CA LEU A 120 -19.94 -6.29 -0.65
C LEU A 120 -20.90 -6.92 -1.66
N SER A 121 -21.39 -6.13 -2.59
CA SER A 121 -22.07 -6.69 -3.77
C SER A 121 -21.08 -7.42 -4.67
N PHE A 122 -21.57 -8.27 -5.58
CA PHE A 122 -20.74 -8.97 -6.55
C PHE A 122 -19.80 -8.03 -7.33
N ALA A 123 -20.32 -6.90 -7.82
CA ALA A 123 -19.52 -5.90 -8.52
C ALA A 123 -18.44 -5.26 -7.64
N GLN A 124 -18.74 -5.00 -6.36
CA GLN A 124 -17.79 -4.46 -5.38
C GLN A 124 -16.70 -5.49 -5.03
N GLY A 125 -17.06 -6.76 -4.86
CA GLY A 125 -16.12 -7.86 -4.62
C GLY A 125 -15.16 -8.05 -5.80
N LYS A 126 -15.68 -8.04 -7.04
CA LYS A 126 -14.85 -8.08 -8.26
C LYS A 126 -13.90 -6.89 -8.34
N LEU A 127 -14.38 -5.69 -8.01
CA LEU A 127 -13.53 -4.50 -7.97
C LEU A 127 -12.44 -4.60 -6.89
N LEU A 128 -12.73 -5.16 -5.71
CA LEU A 128 -11.76 -5.32 -4.63
C LEU A 128 -10.57 -6.17 -5.07
N ILE A 129 -10.86 -7.32 -5.68
CA ILE A 129 -9.84 -8.21 -6.26
C ILE A 129 -8.93 -7.43 -7.22
N LYS A 130 -9.54 -6.70 -8.15
CA LYS A 130 -8.82 -5.92 -9.15
C LYS A 130 -7.90 -4.88 -8.53
N LEU A 131 -8.36 -4.19 -7.49
CA LEU A 131 -7.57 -3.18 -6.79
C LEU A 131 -6.43 -3.79 -5.95
N ILE A 132 -6.63 -4.98 -5.37
CA ILE A 132 -5.54 -5.72 -4.71
C ILE A 132 -4.51 -6.16 -5.74
N ASP A 133 -4.96 -6.67 -6.90
CA ASP A 133 -4.07 -7.07 -7.99
C ASP A 133 -3.23 -5.88 -8.50
N ARG A 134 -3.88 -4.74 -8.76
CA ARG A 134 -3.23 -3.45 -9.11
C ARG A 134 -2.09 -3.09 -8.15
N GLN A 135 -2.33 -3.20 -6.83
CA GLN A 135 -1.36 -2.82 -5.81
C GLN A 135 -0.23 -3.85 -5.64
N SER A 136 -0.53 -5.14 -5.85
CA SER A 136 0.47 -6.21 -5.80
C SER A 136 1.40 -6.23 -7.01
N ASN A 137 0.90 -5.84 -8.19
CA ASN A 137 1.72 -5.79 -9.40
C ASN A 137 2.68 -4.59 -9.40
N SER A 138 2.36 -3.52 -8.66
CA SER A 138 3.28 -2.40 -8.45
C SER A 138 4.35 -2.66 -7.40
N THR A 139 4.25 -3.74 -6.61
CA THR A 139 5.27 -4.09 -5.62
C THR A 139 6.41 -4.84 -6.30
N SER A 140 7.62 -4.26 -6.30
CA SER A 140 8.83 -4.85 -6.91
C SER A 140 9.39 -6.06 -6.15
N TYR A 141 8.83 -6.41 -4.98
CA TYR A 141 9.37 -7.46 -4.12
C TYR A 141 8.95 -8.86 -4.56
N GLU A 142 9.92 -9.69 -4.97
CA GLU A 142 9.68 -11.08 -5.36
C GLU A 142 9.07 -11.92 -4.24
N LEU A 143 9.47 -11.68 -2.99
CA LEU A 143 8.91 -12.33 -1.80
C LEU A 143 7.45 -11.94 -1.55
N VAL A 144 7.05 -10.70 -1.85
CA VAL A 144 5.63 -10.29 -1.81
C VAL A 144 4.84 -11.06 -2.86
N LYS A 145 5.37 -11.21 -4.07
CA LYS A 145 4.72 -12.01 -5.12
C LYS A 145 4.61 -13.49 -4.74
N ALA A 146 5.65 -14.04 -4.13
CA ALA A 146 5.66 -15.43 -3.64
C ALA A 146 4.67 -15.65 -2.48
N PHE A 147 4.56 -14.72 -1.53
CA PHE A 147 3.54 -14.73 -0.47
C PHE A 147 2.13 -14.58 -1.06
N MET A 148 2.00 -13.65 -2.00
CA MET A 148 0.73 -13.36 -2.67
C MET A 148 0.26 -14.51 -3.53
N GLY A 149 1.11 -15.40 -4.05
CA GLY A 149 0.65 -16.57 -4.82
C GLY A 149 -0.34 -17.46 -4.02
N PRO A 150 0.11 -18.08 -2.92
CA PRO A 150 -0.75 -18.90 -2.04
C PRO A 150 -1.89 -18.08 -1.41
N PHE A 151 -1.60 -16.87 -0.92
CA PHE A 151 -2.63 -16.00 -0.33
C PHE A 151 -3.72 -15.63 -1.35
N LYS A 152 -3.34 -15.16 -2.55
CA LYS A 152 -4.25 -14.88 -3.65
C LYS A 152 -5.04 -16.13 -3.98
N ALA A 153 -4.44 -17.32 -4.04
CA ALA A 153 -5.17 -18.56 -4.31
C ALA A 153 -6.25 -18.86 -3.25
N GLY A 154 -5.92 -18.81 -1.96
CA GLY A 154 -6.86 -19.05 -0.85
C GLY A 154 -7.94 -17.97 -0.73
N PHE A 155 -7.55 -16.72 -0.95
CA PHE A 155 -8.45 -15.58 -1.04
C PHE A 155 -9.38 -15.75 -2.25
N TYR A 156 -8.86 -15.97 -3.45
CA TYR A 156 -9.63 -16.20 -4.67
C TYR A 156 -10.58 -17.39 -4.57
N GLN A 157 -10.21 -18.47 -3.88
CA GLN A 157 -11.12 -19.57 -3.61
C GLN A 157 -12.28 -19.13 -2.71
N THR A 158 -12.00 -18.37 -1.65
CA THR A 158 -13.03 -17.82 -0.76
C THR A 158 -13.95 -16.86 -1.52
N PHE A 159 -13.39 -16.05 -2.43
CA PHE A 159 -14.17 -15.17 -3.30
C PHE A 159 -14.99 -15.93 -4.32
N ALA A 160 -14.42 -16.95 -4.97
CA ALA A 160 -15.15 -17.78 -5.92
C ALA A 160 -16.32 -18.51 -5.25
N ALA A 161 -16.18 -18.90 -3.99
CA ALA A 161 -17.28 -19.45 -3.21
C ALA A 161 -18.37 -18.41 -2.88
N LEU A 162 -18.00 -17.15 -2.62
CA LEU A 162 -18.95 -16.08 -2.28
C LEU A 162 -19.63 -15.46 -3.52
N PHE A 163 -18.96 -15.46 -4.67
CA PHE A 163 -19.32 -14.65 -5.83
C PHE A 163 -19.37 -15.46 -7.14
N GLY A 164 -18.85 -16.68 -7.21
CA GLY A 164 -18.84 -17.53 -8.42
C GLY A 164 -17.52 -17.52 -9.19
N ALA A 165 -17.41 -18.31 -10.26
CA ALA A 165 -16.11 -18.66 -10.87
C ALA A 165 -15.42 -17.56 -11.72
N SER A 166 -16.07 -16.45 -12.08
CA SER A 166 -15.59 -15.51 -13.12
C SER A 166 -14.65 -14.37 -12.64
N LEU A 167 -13.99 -14.52 -11.50
CA LEU A 167 -13.28 -13.42 -10.82
C LEU A 167 -11.80 -13.26 -11.22
N LYS A 168 -11.23 -14.19 -11.99
CA LYS A 168 -9.79 -14.23 -12.32
C LYS A 168 -9.40 -13.35 -13.52
N LYS A 169 -9.73 -12.06 -13.50
CA LYS A 169 -9.20 -11.13 -14.52
C LYS A 169 -8.19 -10.18 -13.89
N GLU A 170 -6.99 -10.18 -14.45
CA GLU A 170 -5.91 -9.25 -14.09
C GLU A 170 -6.35 -7.81 -14.29
N TYR A 171 -5.72 -6.91 -13.54
CA TYR A 171 -5.99 -5.48 -13.65
C TYR A 171 -5.31 -4.86 -14.87
N ASP A 172 -6.09 -4.28 -15.78
CA ASP A 172 -5.59 -3.66 -17.01
C ASP A 172 -5.85 -2.13 -17.02
N PRO A 173 -4.92 -1.31 -16.52
CA PRO A 173 -5.11 0.13 -16.41
C PRO A 173 -5.14 0.86 -17.76
N GLN A 174 -4.67 0.24 -18.85
CA GLN A 174 -4.59 0.88 -20.17
C GLN A 174 -5.71 0.43 -21.11
N GLY A 175 -6.27 -0.76 -20.91
CA GLY A 175 -7.44 -1.24 -21.63
C GLY A 175 -8.71 -1.19 -20.79
N GLU A 176 -9.19 -2.35 -20.34
CA GLU A 176 -10.56 -2.49 -19.80
C GLU A 176 -10.79 -1.74 -18.48
N ASP A 177 -9.79 -1.61 -17.63
CA ASP A 177 -9.90 -0.94 -16.33
C ASP A 177 -9.49 0.54 -16.40
N LYS A 178 -9.26 1.11 -17.58
CA LYS A 178 -8.81 2.51 -17.74
C LYS A 178 -9.71 3.54 -17.05
N LEU A 179 -11.03 3.36 -17.12
CA LEU A 179 -11.97 4.25 -16.44
C LEU A 179 -11.90 4.06 -14.91
N THR A 180 -11.74 2.81 -14.46
CA THR A 180 -11.52 2.48 -13.05
C THR A 180 -10.22 3.10 -12.54
N GLU A 181 -9.11 2.97 -13.28
CA GLU A 181 -7.81 3.55 -12.94
C GLU A 181 -7.90 5.06 -12.80
N ARG A 182 -8.54 5.72 -13.77
CA ARG A 182 -8.83 7.15 -13.69
C ARG A 182 -9.56 7.52 -12.39
N VAL A 183 -10.60 6.79 -12.01
CA VAL A 183 -11.37 7.05 -10.79
C VAL A 183 -10.52 6.81 -9.54
N VAL A 184 -9.73 5.72 -9.51
CA VAL A 184 -8.82 5.41 -8.40
C VAL A 184 -7.80 6.53 -8.20
N LEU A 185 -7.15 6.99 -9.27
CA LEU A 185 -6.19 8.09 -9.22
C LEU A 185 -6.83 9.40 -8.73
N MET A 186 -8.08 9.68 -9.12
CA MET A 186 -8.79 10.86 -8.61
C MET A 186 -9.12 10.75 -7.12
N VAL A 187 -9.54 9.57 -6.65
CA VAL A 187 -9.79 9.32 -5.22
C VAL A 187 -8.49 9.41 -4.42
N GLU A 188 -7.39 8.85 -4.93
CA GLU A 188 -6.05 8.92 -4.32
C GLU A 188 -5.55 10.36 -4.14
N ASN A 189 -5.86 11.24 -5.09
CA ASN A 189 -5.46 12.64 -5.08
C ASN A 189 -6.49 13.58 -4.42
N GLY A 190 -7.58 13.05 -3.86
CA GLY A 190 -8.62 13.86 -3.22
C GLY A 190 -9.39 14.76 -4.19
N GLN A 191 -9.38 14.44 -5.48
CA GLN A 191 -10.09 15.21 -6.52
C GLN A 191 -11.59 14.93 -6.51
N ILE A 192 -12.02 13.77 -6.01
CA ILE A 192 -13.44 13.36 -5.93
C ILE A 192 -13.78 12.67 -4.63
#